data_AF-A0A2V9UMK2-F1
#
_entry.id   AF-A0A2V9UMK2-F1
#
_cell.length_a   1.000
_cell.length_b   1.000
_cell.length_c   1.000
_cell.angle_alpha   90.00
_cell.angle_beta   90.00
_cell.angle_gamma   90.00
#
_symmetry.space_group_name_H-M   'P 1'
#
loop_
_entity.id
_entity.type
_entity.pdbx_description
1 polymer ?
#
loop_
_entity_poly.entity_id
_entity_poly.type
_entity_poly.pdbx_seq_one_letter_code
_entity_poly.pdbx_strand_id
1 'polypeptide(L)'
;RLVEVARNLGTNAHLIDSYKDIKPDWLESVKTISLTAGASAPECLVEEVVKFLATKGFDNVQELEVMPENVRFGLPPEIVEAIAAAPASVSAD
;
A
#
# COMPACT_ATOMS: atom_id res chain seq x y z
N ARG A 1 -9.46 -5.31 9.34
CA ARG A 1 -10.58 -4.34 9.26
C ARG A 1 -11.03 -3.99 7.84
N LEU A 2 -10.20 -3.43 6.94
CA LEU A 2 -10.63 -3.00 5.60
C LEU A 2 -11.36 -4.09 4.81
N VAL A 3 -10.79 -5.30 4.75
CA VAL A 3 -11.39 -6.47 4.08
C VAL A 3 -12.73 -6.88 4.67
N GLU A 4 -12.89 -6.80 6.00
CA GLU A 4 -14.15 -7.11 6.68
C GLU A 4 -15.23 -6.09 6.30
N VAL A 5 -14.87 -4.80 6.24
CA VAL A 5 -15.81 -3.73 5.84
C VAL A 5 -16.31 -3.96 4.42
N ALA A 6 -15.41 -4.24 3.47
CA ALA A 6 -15.79 -4.53 2.09
C ALA A 6 -16.71 -5.75 1.98
N ARG A 7 -16.41 -6.85 2.70
CA ARG A 7 -17.25 -8.05 2.73
C ARG A 7 -18.62 -7.79 3.35
N ASN A 8 -18.69 -7.00 4.43
CA ASN A 8 -19.95 -6.63 5.07
C ASN A 8 -20.85 -5.78 4.16
N LEU A 9 -20.27 -5.07 3.20
CA LEU A 9 -21.00 -4.33 2.15
C LEU A 9 -21.37 -5.20 0.94
N GLY A 10 -21.08 -6.51 0.98
CA GLY A 10 -21.43 -7.46 -0.07
C GLY A 10 -20.41 -7.58 -1.21
N THR A 11 -19.25 -6.93 -1.08
CA THR A 11 -18.19 -7.00 -2.09
C THR A 11 -17.24 -8.17 -1.79
N ASN A 12 -16.91 -8.96 -2.81
CA ASN A 12 -15.84 -9.95 -2.67
C ASN A 12 -14.51 -9.21 -2.42
N ALA A 13 -13.82 -9.55 -1.32
CA ALA A 13 -12.59 -8.88 -0.93
C ALA A 13 -11.60 -9.87 -0.31
N HIS A 14 -10.32 -9.64 -0.58
CA HIS A 14 -9.21 -10.48 -0.13
C HIS A 14 -8.15 -9.60 0.53
N LEU A 15 -7.60 -10.08 1.64
CA LEU A 15 -6.38 -9.52 2.23
C LEU A 15 -5.21 -10.33 1.68
N ILE A 16 -4.21 -9.65 1.16
CA ILE A 16 -3.00 -10.22 0.56
C ILE A 16 -1.77 -9.57 1.17
N ASP A 17 -0.67 -10.31 1.27
CA ASP A 17 0.63 -9.77 1.69
C ASP A 17 1.44 -9.29 0.47
N SER A 18 1.23 -9.92 -0.69
CA SER A 18 1.88 -9.52 -1.95
C SER A 18 1.03 -9.88 -3.18
N TYR A 19 1.45 -9.42 -4.35
CA TYR A 19 0.82 -9.78 -5.62
C TYR A 19 0.78 -11.29 -5.88
N LYS A 20 1.66 -12.08 -5.24
CA LYS A 20 1.75 -13.54 -5.40
C LYS A 20 0.56 -14.28 -4.78
N ASP A 21 -0.15 -13.64 -3.85
CA ASP A 21 -1.32 -14.24 -3.20
C ASP A 21 -2.58 -14.11 -4.05
N ILE A 22 -2.54 -13.31 -5.12
CA ILE A 22 -3.67 -13.10 -6.02
C ILE A 22 -3.90 -14.37 -6.84
N LYS A 23 -5.06 -14.99 -6.62
CA LYS A 23 -5.45 -16.21 -7.34
C LYS A 23 -6.12 -15.85 -8.67
N PRO A 24 -5.80 -16.55 -9.78
CA PRO A 24 -6.43 -16.31 -11.09
C PRO A 24 -7.96 -16.31 -11.03
N ASP A 25 -8.55 -17.26 -10.30
CA ASP A 25 -10.00 -17.44 -10.17
C ASP A 25 -10.70 -16.20 -9.57
N TRP A 26 -9.98 -15.34 -8.83
CA TRP A 26 -10.54 -14.09 -8.28
C TRP A 26 -10.77 -13.03 -9.36
N LEU A 27 -10.08 -13.14 -10.49
CA LEU A 27 -10.10 -12.16 -11.58
C LEU A 27 -11.09 -12.55 -12.68
N GLU A 28 -11.61 -13.78 -12.65
CA GLU A 28 -12.54 -14.28 -13.66
C GLU A 28 -13.83 -13.45 -13.68
N SER A 29 -14.21 -12.98 -14.87
CA SER A 29 -15.40 -12.13 -15.10
C SER A 29 -15.41 -10.81 -14.33
N VAL A 30 -14.30 -10.40 -13.71
CA VAL A 30 -14.16 -9.11 -13.04
C VAL A 30 -13.81 -8.02 -14.06
N LYS A 31 -14.59 -6.94 -14.07
CA LYS A 31 -14.34 -5.77 -14.95
C LYS A 31 -13.56 -4.66 -14.27
N THR A 32 -13.65 -4.58 -12.94
CA THR A 32 -13.10 -3.48 -12.14
C THR A 32 -12.65 -4.02 -10.80
N ILE A 33 -11.44 -3.65 -10.41
CA ILE A 33 -10.83 -4.00 -9.13
C ILE A 33 -10.57 -2.71 -8.36
N SER A 34 -10.99 -2.67 -7.10
CA SER A 34 -10.57 -1.64 -6.16
C SER A 34 -9.40 -2.18 -5.35
N LEU A 35 -8.28 -1.44 -5.35
CA LEU A 35 -7.10 -1.74 -4.56
C LEU A 35 -6.98 -0.70 -3.44
N THR A 36 -6.67 -1.16 -2.24
CA THR A 36 -6.37 -0.31 -1.08
C THR A 36 -5.33 -1.01 -0.22
N ALA A 37 -4.69 -0.27 0.67
CA ALA A 37 -3.64 -0.79 1.53
C ALA A 37 -3.93 -0.42 3.00
N GLY A 38 -3.48 -1.28 3.92
CA GLY A 38 -3.48 -0.93 5.33
C GLY A 38 -2.46 0.18 5.61
N ALA A 39 -2.65 0.95 6.68
CA ALA A 39 -1.78 2.09 7.03
C ALA A 39 -0.29 1.74 7.22
N SER A 40 0.04 0.45 7.43
CA SER A 40 1.41 -0.03 7.61
C SER A 40 2.01 -0.66 6.35
N ALA A 41 1.27 -0.74 5.25
CA ALA A 41 1.73 -1.36 4.02
C ALA A 41 2.69 -0.41 3.28
N PRO A 42 3.91 -0.86 2.92
CA PRO A 42 4.80 -0.07 2.09
C PRO A 42 4.23 0.19 0.69
N GLU A 43 4.44 1.40 0.17
CA GLU A 43 3.97 1.81 -1.16
C GLU A 43 4.45 0.88 -2.28
N CYS A 44 5.70 0.39 -2.20
CA CYS A 44 6.25 -0.51 -3.21
C CYS A 44 5.43 -1.80 -3.39
N LEU A 45 4.80 -2.32 -2.33
CA LEU A 45 3.95 -3.50 -2.43
C LEU A 45 2.66 -3.20 -3.20
N VAL A 46 2.11 -1.99 -3.03
CA VAL A 46 0.93 -1.54 -3.77
C VAL A 46 1.28 -1.39 -5.24
N GLU A 47 2.40 -0.75 -5.56
CA GLU A 47 2.88 -0.60 -6.94
C GLU A 47 3.12 -1.96 -7.62
N GLU A 48 3.68 -2.95 -6.91
CA GLU A 48 3.88 -4.29 -7.44
C GLU A 48 2.56 -4.98 -7.77
N VAL A 49 1.53 -4.81 -6.94
CA VAL A 49 0.19 -5.33 -7.21
C VAL A 49 -0.43 -4.64 -8.44
N VAL A 50 -0.30 -3.31 -8.56
CA VAL A 50 -0.78 -2.56 -9.74
C VAL A 50 -0.10 -3.09 -11.01
N LYS A 51 1.24 -3.23 -11.00
CA LYS A 51 2.00 -3.77 -12.13
C LYS A 51 1.55 -5.18 -12.49
N PHE A 52 1.36 -6.04 -11.49
CA PHE A 52 0.87 -7.40 -11.71
C PHE A 52 -0.53 -7.41 -12.34
N LEU A 53 -1.47 -6.62 -11.82
CA LEU A 53 -2.84 -6.54 -12.34
C LEU A 53 -2.88 -5.99 -13.77
N ALA A 54 -1.99 -5.05 -14.12
CA ALA A 54 -1.82 -4.60 -15.50
C ALA A 54 -1.46 -5.76 -16.45
N THR A 55 -0.58 -6.68 -16.03
CA THR A 55 -0.27 -7.89 -16.83
C THR A 55 -1.46 -8.85 -16.99
N LYS A 56 -2.52 -8.68 -16.19
CA LYS A 56 -3.77 -9.45 -16.24
C LYS A 56 -4.89 -8.72 -17.00
N GLY A 57 -4.60 -7.58 -17.64
CA GLY A 57 -5.55 -6.81 -18.43
C GLY A 57 -6.24 -5.68 -17.68
N PHE A 58 -5.80 -5.35 -16.46
CA PHE A 58 -6.28 -4.20 -15.68
C PHE A 58 -5.26 -3.06 -15.75
N ASP A 59 -5.02 -2.51 -16.95
CA ASP A 59 -4.00 -1.49 -17.23
C ASP A 59 -4.49 -0.05 -17.04
N ASN A 60 -5.81 0.17 -17.06
CA ASN A 60 -6.43 1.47 -16.79
C ASN A 60 -6.53 1.74 -15.28
N VAL A 61 -5.51 2.41 -14.73
CA VAL A 61 -5.44 2.77 -13.31
C VAL A 61 -5.99 4.18 -13.09
N GLN A 62 -6.87 4.32 -12.11
CA GLN A 62 -7.39 5.61 -11.66
C GLN A 62 -7.22 5.73 -10.14
N GLU A 63 -6.50 6.75 -9.70
CA GLU A 63 -6.39 7.10 -8.28
C GLU A 63 -7.65 7.83 -7.84
N LEU A 64 -8.22 7.38 -6.72
CA LEU A 64 -9.38 8.00 -6.10
C LEU A 64 -9.01 8.54 -4.72
N GLU A 65 -8.86 9.84 -4.63
CA GLU A 65 -8.69 10.56 -3.36
C GLU A 65 -10.05 11.11 -2.92
N VAL A 66 -10.55 10.64 -1.77
CA VAL A 66 -11.85 11.07 -1.22
C VAL A 66 -11.68 12.23 -0.24
N MET A 67 -10.60 12.21 0.54
CA MET A 67 -10.29 13.21 1.56
C MET A 67 -8.78 13.45 1.59
N PRO A 68 -8.30 14.70 1.46
CA PRO A 68 -6.89 14.99 1.55
C PRO A 68 -6.38 14.82 2.99
N GLU A 69 -5.31 14.04 3.15
CA GLU A 69 -4.67 13.80 4.44
C GLU A 69 -3.34 14.56 4.53
N ASN A 70 -3.21 15.47 5.49
CA ASN A 70 -2.02 16.31 5.69
C ASN A 70 -1.44 16.19 7.10
N VAL A 71 -1.51 14.99 7.69
CA VAL A 71 -0.99 14.74 9.03
C VAL A 71 0.50 14.44 8.98
N ARG A 72 1.27 15.10 9.84
CA ARG A 72 2.71 14.90 10.03
C ARG A 72 2.98 14.77 11.52
N PHE A 73 3.69 13.71 11.91
CA PHE A 73 4.20 13.56 13.27
C PHE A 73 5.69 13.87 13.25
N GLY A 74 6.06 14.96 13.93
CA GLY A 74 7.47 15.29 14.15
C GLY A 74 8.13 14.26 15.05
N LEU A 75 9.44 14.10 14.91
CA LEU A 75 10.22 13.31 15.85
C LEU A 75 10.25 14.03 17.22
N PRO A 76 10.29 13.29 18.35
CA PRO A 76 10.52 13.89 19.66
C PRO A 76 11.83 14.70 19.68
N PRO A 77 11.91 15.82 20.41
CA PRO A 77 13.11 16.67 20.45
C PRO A 77 14.40 15.91 20.78
N GLU A 78 14.32 14.93 21.67
CA GLU A 78 15.46 14.11 22.11
C GLU A 78 16.02 13.27 20.97
N ILE A 79 15.17 12.78 20.06
CA ILE A 79 15.58 12.02 18.88
C ILE A 79 16.24 12.94 17.85
N VAL A 80 15.71 14.16 17.69
CA VAL A 80 16.28 15.16 16.79
C VAL A 80 17.67 15.58 17.28
N GLU A 81 17.82 15.83 18.58
CA GLU A 81 19.10 16.15 19.22
C GLU A 81 20.10 14.99 19.10
N ALA A 82 19.66 13.74 19.32
CA ALA A 82 20.52 12.57 19.16
C ALA A 82 21.02 12.37 17.73
N ILE A 83 20.15 12.60 16.72
CA ILE A 83 20.55 12.56 15.30
C ILE A 83 21.55 13.67 14.98
N ALA A 84 21.36 14.87 15.52
CA ALA A 84 22.28 16.00 15.30
C ALA A 84 23.63 15.82 16.00
N ALA A 85 23.66 15.13 17.14
CA ALA A 85 24.89 14.84 17.89
C ALA A 85 25.64 13.59 17.40
N ALA A 86 25.02 12.76 16.54
CA ALA A 86 25.65 11.58 15.98
C ALA A 86 26.75 11.97 14.98
N PRO A 87 28.01 11.52 15.14
CA PRO A 87 29.06 11.77 14.16
C PRO A 87 28.69 11.11 12.83
N ALA A 88 28.91 11.82 11.71
CA ALA A 88 28.70 11.28 10.37
C ALA A 88 29.49 9.97 10.23
N SER A 89 28.78 8.87 9.94
CA SER A 89 29.40 7.56 9.77
C SER A 89 30.49 7.66 8.70
N VAL A 90 31.72 7.36 9.10
CA VAL A 90 32.89 7.28 8.24
C VAL A 90 32.59 6.28 7.11
N SER A 91 32.72 6.73 5.87
CA SER A 91 32.72 5.90 4.67
C SER A 91 33.75 4.78 4.81
N ALA A 92 33.30 3.52 4.69
CA ALA A 92 34.17 2.37 4.53
C ALA A 92 34.48 2.18 3.03
N ASP A 93 35.77 2.12 2.70
CA ASP A 93 36.34 1.66 1.42
C ASP A 93 35.87 0.23 1.05
#